data_AF-A0A2W4LF39-F1
#
_entry.id   AF-A0A2W4LF39-F1
#
_cell.length_a   1.000
_cell.length_b   1.000
_cell.length_c   1.000
_cell.angle_alpha   90.00
_cell.angle_beta   90.00
_cell.angle_gamma   90.00
#
_symmetry.space_group_name_H-M   'P 1'
#
loop_
_entity.id
_entity.type
_entity.pdbx_description
1 polymer ?
#
loop_
_entity_poly.entity_id
_entity_poly.type
_entity_poly.pdbx_seq_one_letter_code
_entity_poly.pdbx_strand_id
1 'polypeptide(L)'
;MRAVAARVTEASVTVDGEVVGQIREPGLLVLLGVHTDDGVANAERMARKLHELRILRDEQSCASTGAPLLVVSQFTLYGDTRKGRRPSWVAAARPEHAEHLVGVVVD
;
A
#
# COMPACT_ATOMS: atom_id res chain seq x y z
N MET A 1 -2.73 6.19 -8.37
CA MET A 1 -2.30 5.47 -7.17
C MET A 1 -1.88 4.08 -7.60
N ARG A 2 -0.78 3.57 -7.05
CA ARG A 2 -0.27 2.22 -7.32
C ARG A 2 -0.18 1.47 -5.99
N ALA A 3 -0.42 0.17 -6.05
CA ALA A 3 -0.21 -0.71 -4.92
C ALA A 3 0.50 -1.98 -5.39
N VAL A 4 1.45 -2.46 -4.59
CA VAL A 4 1.96 -3.83 -4.67
C VAL A 4 1.43 -4.54 -3.44
N ALA A 5 0.52 -5.50 -3.66
CA ALA A 5 -0.06 -6.31 -2.60
C ALA A 5 0.56 -7.71 -2.62
N ALA A 6 1.13 -8.12 -1.50
CA ALA A 6 1.69 -9.45 -1.30
C ALA A 6 0.87 -10.21 -0.26
N ARG A 7 0.47 -11.44 -0.59
CA ARG A 7 -0.09 -12.36 0.39
C ARG A 7 1.04 -12.83 1.30
N VAL A 8 0.80 -12.75 2.60
CA VAL A 8 1.79 -13.00 3.65
C VAL A 8 1.17 -13.84 4.73
N THR A 9 1.98 -14.66 5.41
CA THR A 9 1.58 -15.39 6.62
C THR A 9 1.78 -14.56 7.88
N GLU A 10 2.73 -13.61 7.82
CA GLU A 10 3.03 -12.60 8.83
C GLU A 10 3.79 -11.44 8.15
N ALA A 11 3.76 -10.23 8.73
CA ALA A 11 4.54 -9.08 8.30
C ALA A 11 4.63 -8.04 9.43
N SER A 12 5.71 -7.27 9.48
CA SER A 12 5.85 -6.18 10.46
C SER A 12 6.64 -5.01 9.89
N VAL A 13 6.42 -3.83 10.48
CA VAL A 13 7.22 -2.62 10.27
C VAL A 13 7.90 -2.29 11.58
N THR A 14 9.21 -2.08 11.52
CA THR A 14 10.03 -1.67 12.67
C THR A 14 10.70 -0.33 12.37
N VAL A 15 10.65 0.60 13.33
CA VAL A 15 11.31 1.92 13.28
C VAL A 15 12.15 2.05 14.54
N ASP A 16 13.45 2.30 14.39
CA ASP A 16 14.41 2.43 15.51
C ASP A 16 14.37 1.25 16.50
N GLY A 17 14.10 0.05 16.00
CA GLY A 17 14.00 -1.19 16.81
C GLY A 17 12.61 -1.47 17.38
N GLU A 18 11.66 -0.55 17.27
CA GLU A 18 10.30 -0.67 17.79
C GLU A 18 9.30 -1.08 16.70
N VAL A 19 8.43 -2.06 16.99
CA VAL A 19 7.40 -2.51 16.05
C VAL A 19 6.22 -1.53 16.06
N VAL A 20 6.03 -0.83 14.95
CA VAL A 20 4.97 0.20 14.79
C VAL A 20 3.72 -0.31 14.07
N GLY A 21 3.79 -1.53 13.51
CA GLY A 21 2.67 -2.20 12.86
C GLY A 21 3.02 -3.65 12.55
N GLN A 22 2.07 -4.57 12.74
CA GLN A 22 2.30 -5.99 12.53
C GLN A 22 1.01 -6.75 12.24
N ILE A 23 1.12 -7.76 11.39
CA ILE A 23 0.15 -8.85 11.25
C ILE A 23 0.83 -10.15 11.72
N ARG A 24 0.11 -10.93 12.53
CA ARG A 24 0.59 -12.22 13.09
C ARG A 24 -0.18 -13.42 12.53
N GLU A 25 -0.98 -13.18 11.50
CA GLU A 25 -1.84 -14.15 10.84
C GLU A 25 -1.90 -13.85 9.34
N PRO A 26 -2.39 -14.79 8.51
CA PRO A 26 -2.43 -14.61 7.07
C PRO A 26 -3.21 -13.35 6.65
N GLY A 27 -2.60 -12.53 5.80
CA GLY A 27 -3.16 -11.25 5.37
C GLY A 27 -2.44 -10.67 4.15
N LEU A 28 -2.54 -9.35 3.98
CA LEU A 28 -1.85 -8.62 2.91
C LEU A 28 -0.84 -7.62 3.46
N LEU A 29 0.39 -7.65 2.96
CA LEU A 29 1.30 -6.52 3.01
C LEU A 29 1.08 -5.69 1.75
N VAL A 30 0.79 -4.40 1.92
CA VAL A 30 0.52 -3.47 0.83
C VAL A 30 1.57 -2.37 0.83
N LEU A 31 2.39 -2.31 -0.22
CA LEU A 31 3.20 -1.14 -0.52
C LEU A 31 2.36 -0.18 -1.36
N LEU A 32 2.13 1.03 -0.86
CA LEU A 32 1.21 2.00 -1.46
C LEU A 32 1.97 3.23 -1.98
N GLY A 33 1.87 3.49 -3.28
CA GLY A 33 2.44 4.64 -3.95
C GLY A 33 1.36 5.63 -4.38
N VAL A 34 1.59 6.91 -4.12
CA VAL A 34 0.69 8.01 -4.49
C VAL A 34 1.30 8.81 -5.65
N HIS A 35 0.52 9.04 -6.71
CA HIS A 35 0.88 9.89 -7.85
C HIS A 35 0.58 11.34 -7.54
N THR A 36 1.29 12.28 -8.18
CA THR A 36 1.01 13.73 -8.02
C THR A 36 -0.42 14.15 -8.42
N ASP A 37 -1.12 13.34 -9.23
CA ASP A 37 -2.48 13.61 -9.71
C ASP A 37 -3.55 12.79 -8.99
N ASP A 38 -3.16 12.01 -7.98
CA ASP A 38 -4.14 11.30 -7.17
C ASP A 38 -4.98 12.27 -6.33
N GLY A 39 -6.12 11.78 -5.88
CA GLY A 39 -7.05 12.50 -5.03
C GLY A 39 -7.90 11.51 -4.24
N VAL A 40 -8.80 12.02 -3.40
CA VAL A 40 -9.63 11.21 -2.48
C VAL A 40 -10.34 10.06 -3.20
N ALA A 41 -10.98 10.31 -4.35
CA ALA A 41 -11.67 9.26 -5.11
C ALA A 41 -10.73 8.12 -5.58
N ASN A 42 -9.45 8.41 -5.84
CA ASN A 42 -8.46 7.39 -6.17
C ASN A 42 -8.09 6.55 -4.94
N ALA A 43 -7.99 7.19 -3.77
CA ALA A 43 -7.73 6.54 -2.49
C ALA A 43 -8.88 5.61 -2.07
N GLU A 44 -10.12 6.10 -2.05
CA GLU A 44 -11.31 5.30 -1.72
C GLU A 44 -11.46 4.08 -2.66
N ARG A 45 -11.22 4.28 -3.96
CA ARG A 45 -11.23 3.19 -4.93
C ARG A 45 -10.14 2.17 -4.65
N MET A 46 -8.94 2.61 -4.24
CA MET A 46 -7.85 1.72 -3.90
C MET A 46 -8.13 0.93 -2.62
N ALA A 47 -8.65 1.59 -1.57
CA ALA A 47 -9.05 0.94 -0.32
C ALA A 47 -10.05 -0.19 -0.58
N ARG A 48 -11.15 0.11 -1.27
CA ARG A 48 -12.16 -0.89 -1.67
C ARG A 48 -11.52 -2.02 -2.47
N LYS A 49 -10.70 -1.68 -3.47
CA LYS A 49 -10.06 -2.68 -4.33
C LYS A 49 -9.15 -3.62 -3.54
N LEU A 50 -8.36 -3.12 -2.60
CA LEU A 50 -7.47 -3.93 -1.76
C LEU A 50 -8.26 -4.82 -0.79
N HIS A 51 -9.31 -4.26 -0.17
CA HIS A 51 -10.16 -4.97 0.79
C HIS A 51 -10.94 -6.12 0.12
N GLU A 52 -11.45 -5.89 -1.10
CA GLU A 52 -12.26 -6.85 -1.84
C GLU A 52 -11.45 -7.78 -2.77
N LEU A 53 -10.12 -7.62 -2.85
CA LEU A 53 -9.28 -8.41 -3.76
C LEU A 53 -9.28 -9.90 -3.37
N ARG A 54 -9.78 -10.74 -4.28
CA ARG A 54 -9.89 -12.21 -4.13
C ARG A 54 -8.56 -12.96 -4.32
N ILE A 55 -7.51 -12.57 -3.60
CA ILE A 55 -6.13 -13.09 -3.73
C ILE A 55 -5.72 -14.05 -2.59
N LEU A 56 -6.55 -14.18 -1.56
CA LEU A 56 -6.29 -15.12 -0.46
C LEU A 56 -6.58 -16.56 -0.92
N ARG A 57 -6.35 -17.51 -0.01
CA ARG A 57 -6.67 -18.92 -0.27
C ARG A 57 -8.15 -19.05 -0.65
N ASP A 58 -8.46 -20.00 -1.53
CA ASP A 58 -9.82 -20.29 -2.02
C ASP A 58 -10.51 -19.07 -2.65
N GLU A 59 -9.72 -18.20 -3.29
CA GLU A 59 -10.20 -16.97 -3.93
C GLU A 59 -10.98 -16.05 -2.97
N GLN A 60 -10.62 -16.08 -1.69
CA GLN A 60 -11.21 -15.21 -0.68
C GLN A 60 -10.55 -13.83 -0.69
N SER A 61 -11.24 -12.83 -0.14
CA SER A 61 -10.73 -11.48 0.06
C SER A 61 -10.56 -11.17 1.54
N CYS A 62 -9.92 -10.04 1.86
CA CYS A 62 -9.85 -9.56 3.24
C CYS A 62 -11.26 -9.23 3.77
N ALA A 63 -12.13 -8.70 2.91
CA ALA A 63 -13.53 -8.44 3.25
C ALA A 63 -14.30 -9.71 3.66
N SER A 64 -14.07 -10.83 2.96
CA SER A 64 -14.81 -12.08 3.23
C SER A 64 -14.27 -12.88 4.41
N THR A 65 -13.03 -12.63 4.82
CA THR A 65 -12.34 -13.41 5.87
C THR A 65 -12.04 -12.62 7.13
N GLY A 66 -12.12 -11.30 7.07
CA GLY A 66 -11.59 -10.42 8.11
C GLY A 66 -10.06 -10.39 8.17
N ALA A 67 -9.36 -10.95 7.18
CA ALA A 67 -7.90 -10.98 7.16
C ALA A 67 -7.30 -9.56 7.21
N PRO A 68 -6.22 -9.34 7.97
CA PRO A 68 -5.65 -8.02 8.15
C PRO A 68 -4.86 -7.54 6.93
N LEU A 69 -4.77 -6.22 6.79
CA LEU A 69 -3.88 -5.55 5.85
C LEU A 69 -2.86 -4.70 6.61
N LEU A 70 -1.59 -4.79 6.23
CA LEU A 70 -0.53 -3.89 6.68
C LEU A 70 -0.15 -2.97 5.52
N VAL A 71 -0.50 -1.70 5.59
CA VAL A 71 -0.24 -0.71 4.53
C VAL A 71 1.01 0.10 4.88
N VAL A 72 1.94 0.18 3.93
CA VAL A 72 3.20 0.91 4.07
C VAL A 72 3.33 1.89 2.90
N SER A 73 3.52 3.17 3.21
CA SER A 73 3.79 4.21 2.21
C SER A 73 5.09 3.91 1.46
N GLN A 74 5.03 3.86 0.13
CA GLN A 74 6.13 3.46 -0.76
C GLN A 74 6.17 4.34 -2.01
N PHE A 75 6.74 5.55 -1.89
CA PHE A 75 6.85 6.50 -3.02
C PHE A 75 7.63 5.92 -4.22
N THR A 76 8.51 4.95 -3.96
CA THR A 76 9.37 4.38 -5.02
C THR A 76 8.62 3.57 -6.07
N LEU A 77 7.34 3.24 -5.86
CA LEU A 77 6.49 2.62 -6.88
C LEU A 77 6.24 3.53 -8.10
N TYR A 78 6.55 4.82 -7.98
CA TYR A 78 6.54 5.80 -9.07
C TYR A 78 7.95 6.17 -9.57
N GLY A 79 8.96 5.36 -9.26
CA GLY A 79 10.29 5.47 -9.84
C GLY A 79 10.31 5.19 -11.33
N ASP A 80 10.78 6.16 -12.12
CA ASP A 80 11.11 5.95 -13.52
C ASP A 80 12.59 5.62 -13.66
N THR A 81 12.88 4.39 -14.09
CA THR A 81 14.23 3.86 -14.30
C THR A 81 14.56 3.64 -15.78
N ARG A 82 13.77 4.17 -16.71
CA ARG A 82 13.98 3.97 -18.16
C ARG A 82 15.27 4.59 -18.68
N LYS A 83 15.82 5.62 -18.01
CA LYS A 83 17.06 6.31 -18.39
C LYS A 83 18.09 6.25 -17.26
N GLY A 84 19.25 5.66 -17.53
CA GLY A 84 20.37 5.59 -16.59
C GLY A 84 20.14 4.61 -15.42
N ARG A 85 20.84 4.82 -14.31
CA ARG A 85 20.81 3.93 -13.12
C ARG A 85 20.22 4.60 -11.86
N ARG A 86 19.91 5.90 -11.93
CA ARG A 86 19.27 6.65 -10.84
C ARG A 86 17.79 6.84 -11.18
N PRO A 87 16.85 6.33 -10.36
CA PRO A 87 15.43 6.55 -10.61
C PRO A 87 15.06 8.04 -10.52
N SER A 88 14.12 8.46 -11.35
CA SER A 88 13.41 9.73 -11.22
C SER A 88 12.11 9.53 -10.45
N TRP A 89 11.76 10.47 -9.58
CA TRP A 89 10.56 10.40 -8.72
C TRP A 89 9.53 11.49 -9.06
N VAL A 90 9.63 12.11 -10.23
CA VAL A 90 8.76 13.26 -10.64
C VAL A 90 7.27 12.91 -10.57
N ALA A 91 6.91 11.64 -10.78
CA ALA A 91 5.53 11.17 -10.73
C ALA A 91 5.02 10.89 -9.30
N ALA A 92 5.90 10.78 -8.30
CA ALA A 92 5.50 10.54 -6.92
C ALA A 92 4.95 11.83 -6.29
N ALA A 93 3.85 11.71 -5.55
CA ALA A 93 3.29 12.82 -4.80
C ALA A 93 4.27 13.34 -3.73
N ARG A 94 4.14 14.64 -3.42
CA ARG A 94 4.83 15.27 -2.29
C ARG A 94 4.34 14.69 -0.96
N PRO A 95 5.18 14.66 0.10
CA PRO A 95 4.83 14.05 1.39
C PRO A 95 3.49 14.54 1.95
N GLU A 96 3.27 15.85 1.96
CA GLU A 96 2.05 16.49 2.47
C GLU A 96 0.77 16.01 1.78
N HIS A 97 0.84 15.77 0.48
CA HIS A 97 -0.30 15.23 -0.29
C HIS A 97 -0.42 13.72 -0.06
N ALA A 98 0.70 13.00 -0.14
CA ALA A 98 0.73 11.56 -0.01
C ALA A 98 0.20 11.11 1.37
N GLU A 99 0.59 11.79 2.45
CA GLU A 99 0.16 11.49 3.81
C GLU A 99 -1.36 11.53 3.94
N HIS A 100 -2.00 12.61 3.46
CA HIS A 100 -3.44 12.74 3.47
C HIS A 100 -4.13 11.58 2.74
N LEU A 101 -3.67 11.24 1.53
CA LEU A 101 -4.28 10.17 0.74
C LEU A 101 -3.98 8.77 1.26
N VAL A 102 -2.85 8.55 1.93
CA VAL A 102 -2.58 7.30 2.64
C VAL A 102 -3.55 7.15 3.81
N GLY A 103 -3.83 8.23 4.55
CA GLY A 103 -4.86 8.26 5.60
C GLY A 103 -6.22 7.80 5.08
N VAL A 104 -6.69 8.39 3.97
CA VAL A 104 -7.96 8.00 3.32
C VAL A 104 -8.00 6.52 2.89
N VAL A 105 -6.85 5.88 2.64
CA VAL A 105 -6.82 4.44 2.30
C VAL A 105 -6.96 3.55 3.53
N VAL A 106 -6.51 3.99 4.70
CA VAL A 106 -6.45 3.17 5.92
C VAL A 106 -7.60 3.42 6.90
N ASP A 107 -8.28 4.57 6.79
CA ASP A 107 -9.50 4.92 7.56
C ASP A 107 -10.76 4.22 7.01
#